data_AF-A0AB73AS08-F1
#
_entry.id   AF-A0AB73AS08-F1
#
_cell.length_a   1.000
_cell.length_b   1.000
_cell.length_c   1.000
_cell.angle_alpha   90.00
_cell.angle_beta   90.00
_cell.angle_gamma   90.00
#
_symmetry.space_group_name_H-M   'P 1'
#
loop_
_entity.id
_entity.type
_entity.pdbx_description
1 polymer ?
#
loop_
_entity_poly.entity_id
_entity_poly.type
_entity_poly.pdbx_seq_one_letter_code
_entity_poly.pdbx_strand_id
1 'polypeptide(L)' 'MKPGDIATLKVAYKGYRRIELLERFQYIWLVRICESGKEIEVYEDEFETD' A
#
# COMPACT_ATOMS: atom_id res chain seq x y z
N MET A 1 3.06 -3.33 10.76
CA MET A 1 2.77 -2.27 9.79
C MET A 1 3.23 -0.94 10.37
N LYS A 2 4.31 -0.39 9.84
CA LYS A 2 4.85 0.92 10.16
C LYS A 2 4.98 1.72 8.86
N PRO A 3 4.93 3.06 8.92
CA PRO A 3 5.29 3.88 7.77
C PRO A 3 6.74 3.55 7.35
N GLY A 4 6.94 3.24 6.07
CA GLY A 4 8.18 2.75 5.46
C GLY A 4 8.22 1.23 5.20
N ASP A 5 7.24 0.45 5.71
CA ASP A 5 7.15 -0.98 5.37
C ASP A 5 6.68 -1.18 3.92
N ILE A 6 7.21 -2.21 3.27
CA ILE A 6 6.76 -2.63 1.94
C ILE A 6 5.64 -3.64 2.12
N ALA A 7 4.57 -3.44 1.36
CA ALA A 7 3.43 -4.33 1.34
C ALA A 7 3.06 -4.74 -0.08
N THR A 8 2.31 -5.82 -0.19
CA THR A 8 1.83 -6.36 -1.46
C THR A 8 0.30 -6.33 -1.47
N LEU A 9 -0.27 -5.62 -2.43
CA LEU A 9 -1.71 -5.61 -2.67
C LEU A 9 -2.18 -7.01 -3.06
N LYS A 10 -3.27 -7.47 -2.43
CA LYS A 10 -3.95 -8.72 -2.79
C LYS A 10 -4.54 -8.61 -4.21
N VAL A 11 -5.11 -7.45 -4.53
CA VAL A 11 -5.63 -7.11 -5.86
C VAL A 11 -4.69 -6.12 -6.55
N ALA A 12 -4.18 -6.47 -7.73
CA ALA A 12 -3.27 -5.61 -8.47
C ALA A 12 -3.94 -4.28 -8.84
N TYR A 13 -3.44 -3.17 -8.32
CA TYR A 13 -3.88 -1.85 -8.72
C TYR A 13 -3.22 -1.46 -10.04
N LYS A 14 -3.99 -1.48 -11.14
CA LYS A 14 -3.49 -1.18 -12.50
C LYS A 14 -2.26 -2.02 -12.91
N GLY A 15 -2.18 -3.26 -12.43
CA GLY A 15 -1.05 -4.16 -12.67
C GLY A 15 0.06 -4.07 -11.64
N TYR A 16 0.05 -3.05 -10.77
CA TYR A 16 1.01 -2.90 -9.69
C TYR A 16 0.54 -3.63 -8.43
N ARG A 17 1.47 -4.31 -7.76
CA ARG A 17 1.21 -5.02 -6.50
C ARG A 17 2.05 -4.50 -5.35
N ARG A 18 3.28 -4.07 -5.61
CA ARG A 18 4.20 -3.58 -4.58
C ARG A 18 3.92 -2.12 -4.24
N ILE A 19 3.68 -1.89 -2.96
CA ILE A 19 3.38 -0.59 -2.38
C ILE A 19 4.24 -0.37 -1.13
N GLU A 20 4.53 0.88 -0.82
CA GLU A 20 5.20 1.32 0.40
C GLU A 20 4.16 2.01 1.28
N LEU A 21 4.07 1.60 2.53
CA LEU A 21 3.17 2.20 3.51
C LEU A 21 3.70 3.58 3.91
N LEU A 22 2.93 4.65 3.68
CA LEU A 22 3.35 6.01 4.04
C LEU A 22 2.73 6.48 5.34
N GLU A 23 1.41 6.38 5.48
CA GLU A 23 0.70 6.88 6.65
C GLU A 23 -0.58 6.06 6.90
N ARG A 24 -0.98 5.90 8.16
CA ARG A 24 -2.20 5.18 8.54
C ARG A 24 -3.26 6.13 9.07
N PHE A 25 -4.43 6.11 8.43
CA PHE A 25 -5.64 6.81 8.81
C PHE A 25 -6.70 5.83 9.31
N GLN A 26 -6.72 5.56 10.61
CA GLN A 26 -7.63 4.60 11.28
C GLN A 26 -7.61 3.19 10.66
N TYR A 27 -8.35 2.98 9.56
CA TYR A 27 -8.51 1.71 8.83
C TYR A 27 -8.00 1.76 7.37
N ILE A 28 -7.53 2.94 6.95
CA ILE A 28 -7.02 3.21 5.61
C ILE A 28 -5.52 3.46 5.73
N TRP A 29 -4.75 2.95 4.79
CA TRP A 29 -3.35 3.27 4.61
C TRP A 29 -3.17 4.11 3.35
N LEU A 30 -2.50 5.24 3.51
CA LEU A 30 -1.90 5.95 2.40
C LEU A 30 -0.63 5.20 2.01
N VAL A 31 -0.55 4.76 0.76
CA VAL A 31 0.54 3.94 0.26
C VAL A 31 1.07 4.48 -1.05
N ARG A 32 2.36 4.30 -1.31
CA ARG A 32 3.00 4.69 -2.56
C ARG A 32 3.34 3.46 -3.39
N ILE A 33 2.90 3.42 -4.63
CA ILE A 33 3.29 2.38 -5.58
C ILE A 33 4.78 2.53 -5.88
N CYS A 34 5.56 1.49 -5.55
CA CYS A 34 7.02 1.53 -5.70
C CYS A 34 7.46 1.78 -7.16
N GLU A 35 6.75 1.19 -8.13
CA GLU A 35 7.11 1.30 -9.56
C GLU A 35 6.70 2.62 -10.21
N SER A 36 5.62 3.25 -9.73
CA SER A 36 5.06 4.45 -10.36
C SER A 36 5.28 5.72 -9.53
N GLY A 37 5.68 5.60 -8.26
CA GLY A 37 5.73 6.72 -7.30
C GLY A 37 4.36 7.30 -6.95
N LYS A 38 3.27 6.68 -7.42
CA LYS A 38 1.91 7.18 -7.24
C LYS A 38 1.38 6.82 -5.86
N GLU A 39 0.80 7.81 -5.17
CA GLU A 39 0.16 7.63 -3.88
C GLU A 39 -1.31 7.25 -4.07
N ILE A 40 -1.75 6.22 -3.35
CA ILE A 40 -3.11 5.71 -3.33
C ILE A 40 -3.53 5.38 -1.90
N GLU A 41 -4.83 5.39 -1.65
CA GLU A 41 -5.41 5.00 -0.37
C GLU A 41 -5.97 3.58 -0.49
N VAL A 42 -5.58 2.70 0.43
CA VAL A 42 -5.99 1.29 0.46
C VAL A 42 -6.41 0.89 1.86
N TYR A 43 -7.37 -0.02 1.98
CA TYR A 43 -7.79 -0.53 3.28
C TYR A 43 -6.82 -1.58 3.80
N GLU A 44 -6.73 -1.76 5.13
CA GLU A 44 -5.87 -2.77 5.75
C GLU A 44 -6.12 -4.21 5.23
N ASP A 45 -7.33 -4.52 4.77
CA ASP A 45 -7.65 -5.85 4.24
C ASP A 45 -7.24 -6.03 2.76
N GLU A 46 -6.91 -4.96 2.03
CA GLU A 46 -6.62 -5.03 0.59
C GLU A 46 -5.17 -5.43 0.28
N PHE A 47 -4.31 -5.52 1.30
CA PHE A 47 -2.89 -5.81 1.12
C PHE A 47 -2.33 -6.64 2.27
N GLU A 48 -1.16 -7.23 2.05
CA GLU A 48 -0.41 -8.01 3.04
C GLU A 48 0.99 -7.40 3.17
N THR A 49 1.40 -7.09 4.40
CA THR A 49 2.80 -6.69 4.68
C THR A 49 3.68 -7.92 4.76
N ASP A 50 4.84 -7.87 4.11
CA ASP A 50 5.89 -8.88 4.25
C ASP A 50 6.55 -8.82 5.64
#